data_AF-A0A5C7AA58-F1
#
_entry.id   AF-A0A5C7AA58-F1
#
_cell.length_a   1.000
_cell.length_b   1.000
_cell.length_c   1.000
_cell.angle_alpha   90.00
_cell.angle_beta   90.00
_cell.angle_gamma   90.00
#
_symmetry.space_group_name_H-M   'P 1'
#
loop_
_entity.id
_entity.type
_entity.pdbx_description
1 polymer ?
#
loop_
_entity_poly.entity_id
_entity_poly.type
_entity_poly.pdbx_seq_one_letter_code
_entity_poly.pdbx_strand_id
1 'polypeptide(L)'
;MFNSDPNSKPVNAKLPKAVIMMVEKGNLVIAIKTLVADENISMDAAKNRIDAYETELKVKQQQKLNAIANKQGIPHDALTFDTEQTKDSMDVLIKDRVKTTPPEQNFKSLQKGLDSQLNDLGYKKPLIPYWAKRLLVIAIIMAGLFWILWRVFG
;
A
#
# COMPACT_ATOMS: atom_id res chain seq x y z
N MET A 1 -32.78 -23.20 25.26
CA MET A 1 -32.60 -24.36 24.35
C MET A 1 -32.61 -23.78 22.95
N PHE A 2 -31.44 -23.69 22.30
CA PHE A 2 -31.30 -23.06 20.98
C PHE A 2 -31.43 -24.13 19.89
N ASN A 3 -32.28 -23.87 18.90
CA ASN A 3 -32.48 -24.73 17.74
C ASN A 3 -31.20 -24.79 16.92
N SER A 4 -30.56 -25.95 16.86
CA SER A 4 -29.49 -26.22 15.91
C SER A 4 -30.12 -26.62 14.58
N ASP A 5 -30.08 -25.73 13.60
CA ASP A 5 -30.45 -26.06 12.22
C ASP A 5 -29.49 -27.13 11.66
N PRO A 6 -30.00 -28.27 11.16
CA PRO A 6 -29.17 -29.41 10.70
C PRO A 6 -28.51 -29.19 9.32
N ASN A 7 -28.51 -27.97 8.78
CA ASN A 7 -28.01 -27.66 7.44
C ASN A 7 -26.73 -26.80 7.43
N SER A 8 -25.98 -26.77 8.53
CA SER A 8 -24.72 -26.03 8.60
C SER A 8 -23.66 -26.70 7.72
N LYS A 9 -23.47 -26.13 6.52
CA LYS A 9 -22.34 -26.44 5.65
C LYS A 9 -21.04 -26.35 6.46
N PRO A 10 -20.04 -27.22 6.22
CA PRO A 10 -18.78 -27.15 6.91
C PRO A 10 -18.19 -25.77 6.69
N VAL A 11 -18.09 -25.04 7.79
CA VAL A 11 -17.54 -23.70 7.81
C VAL A 11 -16.13 -23.77 7.26
N ASN A 12 -15.90 -23.18 6.09
CA ASN A 12 -14.56 -23.12 5.51
C ASN A 12 -13.70 -22.28 6.46
N ALA A 13 -12.61 -22.85 6.98
CA ALA A 13 -11.71 -22.15 7.90
C ALA A 13 -11.07 -20.90 7.26
N LYS A 14 -11.13 -20.78 5.92
CA LYS A 14 -10.56 -19.67 5.17
C LYS A 14 -11.64 -18.69 4.72
N LEU A 15 -11.44 -17.42 5.06
CA LEU A 15 -12.31 -16.32 4.63
C LEU A 15 -12.41 -16.25 3.09
N PRO A 16 -13.59 -15.89 2.55
CA PRO A 16 -13.76 -15.65 1.13
C PRO A 16 -12.82 -14.54 0.63
N LYS A 17 -12.30 -14.67 -0.61
CA LYS A 17 -11.38 -13.68 -1.20
C LYS A 17 -11.93 -12.25 -1.19
N ALA A 18 -13.24 -12.09 -1.41
CA ALA A 18 -13.89 -10.79 -1.38
C ALA A 18 -13.84 -10.16 0.02
N VAL A 19 -14.12 -10.95 1.07
CA VAL A 19 -14.06 -10.54 2.47
C VAL A 19 -12.61 -10.20 2.86
N ILE A 20 -11.64 -11.01 2.44
CA ILE A 20 -10.21 -10.75 2.62
C ILE A 20 -9.82 -9.37 2.05
N MET A 21 -10.16 -9.10 0.79
CA MET A 21 -9.85 -7.80 0.18
C MET A 21 -10.54 -6.63 0.90
N MET A 22 -11.72 -6.83 1.47
CA MET A 22 -12.40 -5.80 2.26
C MET A 22 -11.69 -5.55 3.60
N VAL A 23 -11.21 -6.60 4.27
CA VAL A 23 -10.42 -6.48 5.51
C VAL A 23 -9.09 -5.77 5.23
N GLU A 24 -8.39 -6.15 4.17
CA GLU A 24 -7.12 -5.52 3.77
C GLU A 24 -7.28 -4.03 3.41
N LYS A 25 -8.46 -3.62 2.93
CA LYS A 25 -8.79 -2.22 2.61
C LYS A 25 -9.30 -1.41 3.81
N GLY A 26 -9.42 -2.02 4.99
CA GLY A 26 -9.95 -1.37 6.19
C GLY A 26 -11.49 -1.30 6.25
N ASN A 27 -12.20 -1.98 5.34
CA ASN A 27 -13.66 -2.04 5.30
C ASN A 27 -14.22 -3.15 6.20
N LEU A 28 -13.81 -3.21 7.47
CA LEU A 28 -14.14 -4.31 8.40
C LEU A 28 -15.65 -4.53 8.58
N VAL A 29 -16.42 -3.47 8.77
CA VAL A 29 -17.88 -3.56 8.99
C VAL A 29 -18.60 -4.18 7.79
N ILE A 30 -18.17 -3.82 6.58
CA ILE A 30 -18.75 -4.37 5.34
C ILE A 30 -18.32 -5.82 5.20
N ALA A 31 -17.04 -6.13 5.47
CA ALA A 31 -16.52 -7.49 5.45
C ALA A 31 -17.32 -8.42 6.39
N ILE A 32 -17.62 -7.99 7.61
CA ILE A 32 -18.44 -8.75 8.57
C ILE A 32 -19.84 -8.95 8.02
N LYS A 33 -20.51 -7.89 7.55
CA LYS A 33 -21.87 -7.99 6.99
C LYS A 33 -21.93 -8.91 5.77
N THR A 34 -20.95 -8.85 4.89
CA THR A 34 -20.85 -9.73 3.73
C THR A 34 -20.61 -11.17 4.15
N LEU A 35 -19.72 -11.43 5.12
CA LEU A 35 -19.47 -12.77 5.62
C LEU A 35 -20.70 -13.41 6.28
N VAL A 36 -21.45 -12.61 7.05
CA VAL A 36 -22.76 -13.03 7.62
C VAL A 36 -23.75 -13.39 6.51
N ALA A 37 -23.84 -12.56 5.46
CA ALA A 37 -24.77 -12.79 4.36
C ALA A 37 -24.38 -14.03 3.52
N ASP A 38 -23.09 -14.19 3.21
CA ASP A 38 -22.58 -15.24 2.33
C ASP A 38 -22.56 -16.62 3.01
N GLU A 39 -22.17 -16.68 4.29
CA GLU A 39 -22.03 -17.94 5.03
C GLU A 39 -23.21 -18.24 5.96
N ASN A 40 -24.18 -17.33 6.06
CA ASN A 40 -25.34 -17.44 6.97
C ASN A 40 -24.93 -17.72 8.43
N ILE A 41 -23.83 -17.13 8.86
CA ILE A 41 -23.29 -17.28 10.22
C ILE A 41 -23.73 -16.12 11.11
N SER A 42 -23.69 -16.30 12.43
CA SER A 42 -23.98 -15.21 13.37
C SER A 42 -22.98 -14.06 13.20
N MET A 43 -23.45 -12.82 13.48
CA MET A 43 -22.61 -11.62 13.44
C MET A 43 -21.38 -11.73 14.34
N ASP A 44 -21.54 -12.36 15.50
CA ASP A 44 -20.46 -12.59 16.46
C ASP A 44 -19.42 -13.59 15.93
N ALA A 45 -19.86 -14.69 15.31
CA ALA A 45 -18.96 -15.65 14.68
C ALA A 45 -18.20 -15.04 13.49
N ALA A 46 -18.87 -14.19 12.70
CA ALA A 46 -18.23 -13.46 11.59
C ALA A 46 -17.17 -12.48 12.09
N LYS A 47 -17.47 -11.74 13.17
CA LYS A 47 -16.53 -10.81 13.80
C LYS A 47 -15.27 -11.52 14.28
N ASN A 48 -15.42 -12.59 15.07
CA ASN A 48 -14.26 -13.35 15.59
C ASN A 48 -13.32 -13.84 14.49
N ARG A 49 -13.86 -14.23 13.33
CA ARG A 49 -13.03 -14.66 12.19
C ARG A 49 -12.31 -13.53 11.51
N ILE A 50 -12.95 -12.38 11.37
CA ILE A 50 -12.34 -11.20 10.77
C ILE A 50 -11.26 -10.63 11.68
N ASP A 51 -11.53 -10.56 12.99
CA ASP A 51 -10.56 -10.12 13.99
C ASP A 51 -9.34 -11.06 14.01
N ALA A 52 -9.54 -12.38 13.98
CA ALA A 52 -8.44 -13.34 13.87
C ALA A 52 -7.59 -13.10 12.60
N TYR A 53 -8.23 -12.89 11.45
CA TYR A 53 -7.52 -12.61 10.21
C TYR A 53 -6.78 -11.26 10.21
N GLU A 54 -7.36 -10.23 10.82
CA GLU A 54 -6.71 -8.93 10.99
C GLU A 54 -5.44 -9.05 11.84
N THR A 55 -5.49 -9.83 12.93
CA THR A 55 -4.31 -10.07 13.78
C THR A 55 -3.20 -10.78 13.01
N GLU A 56 -3.54 -11.81 12.22
CA GLU A 56 -2.57 -12.47 11.35
C GLU A 56 -1.98 -11.54 10.30
N LEU A 57 -2.81 -10.66 9.71
CA LEU A 57 -2.38 -9.69 8.72
C LEU A 57 -1.37 -8.71 9.33
N LYS A 58 -1.66 -8.18 10.53
CA LYS A 58 -0.75 -7.31 11.28
C LYS A 58 0.55 -8.02 11.64
N VAL A 59 0.48 -9.26 12.13
CA VAL A 59 1.68 -10.06 12.42
C VAL A 59 2.52 -10.27 11.17
N LYS A 60 1.92 -10.61 10.03
CA LYS A 60 2.63 -10.78 8.75
C LYS A 60 3.25 -9.46 8.27
N GLN A 61 2.55 -8.33 8.44
CA GLN A 61 3.09 -7.01 8.13
C GLN A 61 4.30 -6.70 9.02
N GLN A 62 4.19 -6.92 10.33
CA GLN A 62 5.29 -6.70 11.27
C GLN A 62 6.49 -7.60 10.97
N GLN A 63 6.26 -8.88 10.64
CA GLN A 63 7.32 -9.81 10.24
C GLN A 63 8.05 -9.34 8.98
N LYS A 64 7.32 -8.81 7.98
CA LYS A 64 7.93 -8.23 6.77
C LYS A 64 8.76 -6.99 7.11
N LEU A 65 8.24 -6.10 7.95
CA LEU A 65 8.97 -4.91 8.39
C LEU A 65 10.25 -5.31 9.14
N ASN A 66 10.17 -6.25 10.08
CA ASN A 66 11.32 -6.78 10.81
C ASN A 66 12.35 -7.44 9.87
N ALA A 67 11.91 -8.18 8.85
CA ALA A 67 12.81 -8.80 7.87
C ALA A 67 13.53 -7.75 7.00
N ILE A 68 12.84 -6.66 6.65
CA ILE A 68 13.44 -5.52 5.93
C ILE A 68 14.42 -4.78 6.86
N ALA A 69 14.04 -4.55 8.11
CA ALA A 69 14.87 -3.91 9.13
C ALA A 69 16.20 -4.62 9.30
N ASN A 70 16.14 -5.94 9.50
CA ASN A 70 17.31 -6.78 9.69
C ASN A 70 18.22 -6.76 8.45
N LYS A 71 17.64 -6.73 7.24
CA LYS A 71 18.41 -6.59 5.98
C LYS A 71 19.04 -5.20 5.80
N GLN A 72 18.46 -4.16 6.38
CA GLN A 72 18.87 -2.76 6.21
C GLN A 72 19.61 -2.17 7.43
N GLY A 73 19.82 -2.96 8.49
CA GLY A 73 20.45 -2.51 9.73
C GLY A 73 19.64 -1.46 10.51
N ILE A 74 18.33 -1.40 10.30
CA ILE A 74 17.44 -0.44 10.97
C ILE A 74 17.05 -1.00 12.34
N PRO A 75 17.22 -0.23 13.44
CA PRO A 75 16.87 -0.68 14.78
C PRO A 75 15.37 -0.98 14.89
N HIS A 76 15.03 -2.08 15.57
CA HIS A 76 13.66 -2.58 15.73
C HIS A 76 12.71 -1.58 16.40
N ASP A 77 13.23 -0.67 17.24
CA ASP A 77 12.44 0.35 17.95
C ASP A 77 11.77 1.37 17.02
N ALA A 78 12.25 1.54 15.78
CA ALA A 78 11.68 2.49 14.82
C ALA A 78 10.52 1.92 13.99
N LEU A 79 10.18 0.63 14.13
CA LEU A 79 9.26 -0.10 13.25
C LEU A 79 8.04 -0.69 13.96
N THR A 80 7.80 -0.30 15.21
CA THR A 80 6.58 -0.67 15.93
C THR A 80 5.43 0.19 15.41
N PHE A 81 4.49 -0.43 14.68
CA PHE A 81 3.20 0.15 14.35
C PHE A 81 2.31 0.11 15.61
N ASP A 82 2.22 1.23 16.32
CA ASP A 82 1.30 1.55 17.42
C ASP A 82 1.52 0.84 18.77
N THR A 83 2.38 1.44 19.60
CA THR A 83 2.09 1.58 21.04
C THR A 83 2.03 3.07 21.39
N GLU A 84 0.99 3.78 20.95
CA GLU A 84 0.58 5.01 21.63
C GLU A 84 -0.15 4.63 22.93
N GLN A 85 0.60 4.30 23.96
CA GLN A 85 0.08 4.14 25.31
C GLN A 85 -0.11 5.52 25.93
N THR A 86 -1.34 6.01 25.91
CA THR A 86 -1.73 7.25 26.61
C THR A 86 -1.56 7.05 28.11
N LYS A 87 -0.68 7.86 28.71
CA LYS A 87 -0.65 8.33 30.11
C LYS A 87 -0.78 7.27 31.23
N ASP A 88 0.35 6.90 31.82
CA ASP A 88 0.64 7.30 33.20
C ASP A 88 2.09 6.94 33.53
N SER A 89 2.96 7.95 33.58
CA SER A 89 4.22 7.98 34.33
C SER A 89 4.85 9.34 34.09
N MET A 90 4.63 10.25 35.04
CA MET A 90 5.52 11.39 35.25
C MET A 90 6.93 10.83 35.52
N ASP A 91 7.91 11.17 34.68
CA ASP A 91 9.20 11.64 35.19
C ASP A 91 10.09 12.24 34.08
N VAL A 92 10.44 13.50 34.30
CA VAL A 92 11.76 14.12 34.02
C VAL A 92 12.26 14.19 32.56
N LEU A 93 12.05 15.38 31.99
CA LEU A 93 13.07 16.23 31.35
C LEU A 93 14.24 15.54 30.62
N ILE A 94 14.12 15.33 29.30
CA ILE A 94 15.22 15.63 28.35
C ILE A 94 14.62 16.24 27.08
N LYS A 95 14.49 17.57 27.09
CA LYS A 95 14.30 18.39 25.90
C LYS A 95 15.67 18.56 25.25
N ASP A 96 16.18 17.51 24.63
CA ASP A 96 17.35 17.61 23.77
C ASP A 96 17.18 16.77 22.51
N ARG A 97 17.51 17.41 21.39
CA ARG A 97 17.77 16.82 20.08
C ARG A 97 16.57 16.61 19.14
N VAL A 98 15.90 17.71 18.82
CA VAL A 98 15.45 17.91 17.43
C VAL A 98 16.72 17.98 16.56
N LYS A 99 17.18 16.82 16.08
CA LYS A 99 18.15 16.74 14.99
C LYS A 99 17.36 16.81 13.69
N THR A 100 17.22 18.01 13.14
CA THR A 100 16.80 18.22 11.75
C THR A 100 17.79 17.47 10.85
N THR A 101 17.41 16.28 10.40
CA THR A 101 18.18 15.53 9.40
C THR A 101 17.68 15.98 8.03
N PRO A 102 18.56 16.43 7.11
CA PRO A 102 18.11 17.02 5.86
C PRO A 102 17.32 15.98 5.05
N PRO A 103 16.11 16.31 4.59
CA PRO A 103 15.21 15.36 3.92
C PRO A 103 15.85 14.71 2.68
N GLU A 104 16.87 15.32 2.07
CA GLU A 104 17.45 14.81 0.83
C GLU A 104 18.13 13.44 0.91
N GLN A 105 18.74 13.08 2.04
CA GLN A 105 19.60 11.88 2.09
C GLN A 105 18.79 10.57 2.09
N ASN A 106 17.65 10.56 2.79
CA ASN A 106 16.76 9.40 2.86
C ASN A 106 15.92 9.25 1.59
N PHE A 107 15.52 10.35 0.94
CA PHE A 107 14.83 10.26 -0.36
C PHE A 107 15.77 9.84 -1.50
N LYS A 108 17.05 10.28 -1.48
CA LYS A 108 18.04 9.84 -2.49
C LYS A 108 18.39 8.37 -2.39
N SER A 109 18.47 7.80 -1.18
CA SER A 109 18.74 6.38 -1.01
C SER A 109 17.57 5.52 -1.53
N LEU A 110 16.33 5.96 -1.31
CA LEU A 110 15.13 5.33 -1.86
C LEU A 110 15.05 5.43 -3.39
N GLN A 111 15.38 6.60 -3.96
CA GLN A 111 15.46 6.76 -5.42
C GLN A 111 16.52 5.86 -6.06
N LYS A 112 17.71 5.76 -5.46
CA LYS A 112 18.78 4.89 -5.98
C LYS A 112 18.43 3.40 -5.93
N GLY A 113 17.74 2.96 -4.87
CA GLY A 113 17.26 1.58 -4.76
C GLY A 113 16.18 1.24 -5.79
N LEU A 114 15.25 2.17 -6.05
CA LEU A 114 14.26 2.02 -7.11
C LEU A 114 14.93 1.97 -8.50
N ASP A 115 15.86 2.89 -8.78
CA ASP A 115 16.56 2.94 -10.07
C ASP A 115 17.37 1.67 -10.33
N SER A 116 17.99 1.07 -9.31
CA SER A 116 18.74 -0.19 -9.48
C SER A 116 17.82 -1.37 -9.75
N GLN A 117 16.66 -1.46 -9.09
CA GLN A 117 15.67 -2.51 -9.35
C GLN A 117 15.01 -2.35 -10.74
N LEU A 118 14.78 -1.12 -11.21
CA LEU A 118 14.30 -0.89 -12.58
C LEU A 118 15.31 -1.34 -13.64
N ASN A 119 16.61 -1.20 -13.34
CA ASN A 119 17.68 -1.61 -14.24
C ASN A 119 17.87 -3.14 -14.27
N ASP A 120 17.72 -3.79 -13.11
CA ASP A 120 17.82 -5.26 -12.96
C ASP A 120 16.61 -6.00 -13.59
N LEU A 121 15.44 -5.34 -13.63
CA LEU A 121 14.24 -5.82 -14.33
C LEU A 121 14.30 -5.64 -15.86
N GLY A 122 15.44 -5.23 -16.42
CA GLY A 122 15.64 -5.15 -17.87
C GLY A 122 14.78 -4.07 -18.54
N TYR A 123 14.38 -3.03 -17.81
CA TYR A 123 13.62 -1.92 -18.38
C TYR A 123 14.54 -1.08 -19.28
N LYS A 124 14.68 -1.50 -20.55
CA LYS A 124 15.24 -0.66 -21.61
C LYS A 124 14.37 0.59 -21.68
N LYS A 125 14.88 1.71 -21.14
CA LYS A 125 14.30 3.04 -21.36
C LYS A 125 14.04 3.14 -22.86
N PRO A 126 12.78 3.31 -23.32
CA PRO A 126 12.54 3.57 -24.72
C PRO A 126 13.34 4.84 -25.04
N LEU A 127 14.38 4.71 -25.87
CA LEU A 127 15.30 5.81 -26.19
C LEU A 127 14.56 7.06 -26.69
N ILE A 128 13.32 6.88 -27.12
CA ILE A 128 12.41 7.94 -27.51
C ILE A 128 11.22 7.90 -26.53
N PRO A 129 11.14 8.83 -25.56
CA PRO A 129 9.97 8.93 -24.70
C PRO A 129 8.73 9.14 -25.57
N TYR A 130 7.62 8.48 -25.23
CA TYR A 130 6.36 8.59 -25.99
C TYR A 130 5.88 10.03 -26.18
N TRP A 131 6.29 10.94 -25.29
CA TRP A 131 6.05 12.37 -25.39
C TRP A 131 6.79 13.04 -26.57
N ALA A 132 8.01 12.61 -26.91
CA ALA A 132 8.77 13.13 -28.05
C ALA A 132 8.11 12.78 -29.39
N LYS A 133 7.49 11.59 -29.49
CA LYS A 133 6.71 11.21 -30.68
C LYS A 133 5.53 12.17 -30.90
N ARG A 134 4.88 12.62 -29.82
CA ARG A 134 3.80 13.61 -29.88
C ARG A 134 4.31 14.99 -30.29
N LEU A 135 5.44 15.43 -29.73
CA LEU A 135 6.06 16.70 -30.11
C LEU A 135 6.45 16.75 -31.60
N LEU A 136 6.96 15.65 -32.15
CA LEU A 136 7.32 15.56 -33.57
C LEU A 136 6.10 15.76 -34.47
N VAL A 137 4.97 15.11 -34.15
CA VAL A 137 3.71 15.30 -34.89
C VAL A 137 3.24 16.75 -34.83
N ILE A 138 3.28 17.38 -33.66
CA ILE A 138 2.91 18.79 -33.47
C ILE A 138 3.82 19.71 -34.30
N ALA A 139 5.13 19.47 -34.30
CA ALA A 139 6.09 20.26 -35.05
C ALA A 139 5.85 20.19 -36.57
N ILE A 140 5.50 19.01 -37.11
CA ILE A 140 5.16 18.85 -38.52
C ILE A 140 3.89 19.64 -38.87
N ILE A 141 2.86 19.58 -38.03
CA ILE A 141 1.62 20.32 -38.24
C ILE A 141 1.89 21.83 -38.24
N MET A 142 2.67 22.32 -37.27
CA MET A 142 3.04 23.74 -37.17
C MET A 142 3.84 24.20 -38.39
N ALA A 143 4.81 23.40 -38.85
CA ALA A 143 5.59 23.71 -40.06
C ALA A 143 4.72 23.71 -41.32
N GLY A 144 3.77 22.78 -41.44
CA GLY A 144 2.83 22.71 -42.57
C GLY A 144 1.90 23.92 -42.62
N LEU A 145 1.29 24.28 -41.48
CA LEU A 145 0.46 25.49 -41.39
C LEU A 145 1.27 26.75 -41.71
N PHE A 146 2.49 26.85 -41.16
CA PHE A 146 3.37 27.97 -41.43
C PHE A 146 3.76 28.06 -42.90
N TRP A 147 4.03 26.94 -43.56
CA TRP A 147 4.33 26.89 -44.99
C TRP A 147 3.16 27.36 -45.85
N ILE A 148 1.94 26.93 -45.52
CA ILE A 148 0.72 27.33 -46.24
C ILE A 148 0.47 28.83 -46.04
N LEU A 149 0.58 29.32 -44.80
CA LEU A 149 0.42 30.74 -44.47
C LEU A 149 1.45 31.60 -45.21
N TRP A 150 2.72 31.18 -45.24
CA TRP A 150 3.74 31.85 -46.04
C TRP A 150 3.36 31.86 -47.51
N ARG A 151 2.96 30.71 -48.08
CA ARG A 151 2.62 30.63 -49.52
C ARG A 151 1.43 31.48 -49.92
N VAL A 152 0.47 31.69 -49.02
CA VAL A 152 -0.75 32.48 -49.26
C VAL A 152 -0.54 33.97 -49.03
N PHE A 153 0.26 34.36 -48.03
CA PHE A 153 0.49 35.77 -47.66
C PHE A 153 1.80 36.37 -48.19
N GLY A 154 2.69 35.56 -48.77
CA GLY A 154 3.92 36.00 -49.44
C GLY A 154 3.88 35.74 -50.94
#